data_AF-A0A8C8RTV4-F1
#
_entry.id   AF-A0A8C8RTV4-F1
#
_cell.length_a   1.000
_cell.length_b   1.000
_cell.length_c   1.000
_cell.angle_alpha   90.00
_cell.angle_beta   90.00
_cell.angle_gamma   90.00
#
_symmetry.space_group_name_H-M   'P 1'
#
loop_
_entity.id
_entity.type
_entity.pdbx_description
1 polymer ?
#
loop_
_entity_poly.entity_id
_entity_poly.type
_entity_poly.pdbx_seq_one_letter_code
_entity_poly.pdbx_strand_id
1 'polypeptide(L)'
;MAFLRQLVLGGLMMAGTVGLGVAVMALVVPRDQREQELVKELPEANPLQLAERRRQNELIMAAIKEAAETNENVAWRQKPWSK
;
A
#
# COMPACT_ATOMS: atom_id res chain seq x y z
N MET A 1 -41.96 13.77 35.60
CA MET A 1 -41.79 14.51 34.32
C MET A 1 -40.37 15.04 34.08
N ALA A 2 -39.68 15.60 35.08
CA ALA A 2 -38.33 16.17 34.89
C ALA A 2 -37.26 15.14 34.48
N PHE A 3 -37.26 13.96 35.10
CA PHE A 3 -36.30 12.88 34.80
C PHE A 3 -36.43 12.37 33.36
N LEU A 4 -37.67 12.14 32.89
CA LEU A 4 -37.93 11.72 31.51
C LEU A 4 -37.46 12.79 30.50
N ARG A 5 -37.67 14.07 30.81
CA ARG A 5 -37.19 15.18 29.98
C ARG A 5 -35.65 15.23 29.91
N GLN A 6 -34.96 14.97 31.02
CA GLN A 6 -33.49 14.90 31.04
C GLN A 6 -32.95 13.71 30.24
N LEU A 7 -33.60 12.55 30.31
CA LEU A 7 -33.22 11.39 29.50
C LEU A 7 -33.40 11.64 27.99
N VAL A 8 -34.52 12.26 27.60
CA VAL A 8 -34.77 12.59 26.18
C VAL A 8 -33.76 13.61 25.66
N LEU A 9 -33.46 14.66 26.43
CA LEU A 9 -32.46 15.67 26.07
C LEU A 9 -31.05 15.07 25.99
N GLY A 10 -30.67 14.22 26.95
CA GLY A 10 -29.38 13.53 26.94
C GLY A 10 -29.23 12.59 25.75
N GLY A 11 -30.28 11.84 25.42
CA GLY A 11 -30.31 10.96 24.25
C GLY A 11 -30.17 11.73 22.93
N LEU A 12 -30.87 12.86 22.79
CA LEU A 12 -30.76 13.72 21.61
C LEU A 12 -29.36 14.31 21.44
N MET A 13 -28.71 14.74 22.53
CA MET A 13 -27.34 15.25 22.48
C MET A 13 -26.34 14.17 22.05
N MET A 14 -26.47 12.96 22.61
CA MET A 14 -25.65 11.80 22.19
C MET A 14 -25.86 11.44 20.72
N ALA A 15 -27.11 11.35 20.27
CA ALA A 15 -27.42 11.06 18.88
C ALA A 15 -26.86 12.13 17.94
N GLY A 16 -26.95 13.41 18.34
CA GLY A 16 -26.39 14.54 17.59
C GLY A 16 -24.88 14.47 17.46
N THR A 17 -24.14 14.20 18.55
CA THR A 17 -22.67 14.13 18.51
C THR A 17 -22.18 12.92 17.73
N VAL A 18 -22.81 11.76 17.89
CA VAL A 18 -22.49 10.55 17.11
C VAL A 18 -22.77 10.78 15.62
N GLY A 19 -23.92 11.36 15.28
CA GLY A 19 -24.29 11.67 13.90
C GLY A 19 -23.30 12.63 13.22
N LEU A 20 -22.88 13.68 13.93
CA LEU A 20 -21.85 14.60 13.44
C LEU A 20 -20.50 13.91 13.25
N GLY A 21 -20.08 13.06 14.18
CA GLY A 21 -18.83 12.29 14.06
C GLY A 21 -18.83 11.38 12.84
N VAL A 22 -19.93 10.65 12.61
CA VAL A 22 -20.11 9.79 11.43
C VAL A 22 -20.10 10.60 10.14
N ALA A 23 -20.78 11.75 10.11
CA ALA A 23 -20.81 12.63 8.95
C ALA A 23 -19.41 13.15 8.58
N VAL A 24 -18.62 13.57 9.57
CA VAL A 24 -17.23 14.01 9.36
C VAL A 24 -16.36 12.85 8.85
N MET A 25 -16.48 11.66 9.43
CA MET A 25 -15.76 10.48 8.95
C MET A 25 -16.09 10.16 7.49
N ALA A 26 -17.37 10.18 7.11
CA ALA A 26 -17.80 9.89 5.74
C ALA A 26 -17.31 10.91 4.69
N LEU A 27 -16.97 12.14 5.10
CA LEU A 27 -16.36 13.15 4.24
C LEU A 27 -14.84 12.99 4.11
N VAL A 28 -14.17 12.47 5.14
CA VAL A 28 -12.71 12.31 5.19
C VAL A 28 -12.27 10.99 4.58
N VAL A 29 -13.05 9.92 4.72
CA VAL A 29 -12.73 8.62 4.10
C VAL A 29 -12.64 8.81 2.59
N PRO A 30 -11.46 8.56 1.96
CA PRO A 30 -11.31 8.63 0.53
C PRO A 30 -12.34 7.70 -0.11
N ARG A 31 -13.23 8.24 -0.94
CA ARG A 31 -14.14 7.40 -1.71
C ARG A 31 -13.29 6.59 -2.69
N ASP A 32 -13.53 5.27 -2.73
CA ASP A 32 -12.81 4.23 -3.48
C ASP A 32 -12.40 4.60 -4.91
N GLN A 33 -13.04 5.59 -5.53
CA GLN A 33 -12.66 6.13 -6.84
C GLN A 33 -11.19 6.56 -6.92
N ARG A 34 -10.64 7.22 -5.89
CA ARG A 34 -9.22 7.61 -5.90
C ARG A 34 -8.28 6.41 -5.76
N GLU A 35 -8.65 5.44 -4.95
CA GLU A 35 -7.84 4.22 -4.79
C GLU A 35 -7.88 3.36 -6.06
N GLN A 36 -9.04 3.27 -6.73
CA GLN A 36 -9.16 2.56 -8.01
C GLN A 36 -8.41 3.25 -9.14
N GLU A 37 -8.33 4.58 -9.16
CA GLU A 37 -7.50 5.33 -10.12
C GLU A 37 -6.01 5.09 -9.87
N LEU A 38 -5.56 5.14 -8.61
CA LEU A 38 -4.18 4.85 -8.24
C LEU A 38 -3.78 3.40 -8.58
N VAL A 39 -4.67 2.43 -8.37
CA VAL A 39 -4.43 1.02 -8.73
C VAL A 39 -4.29 0.84 -10.25
N LYS A 40 -5.00 1.62 -11.07
CA LYS A 40 -4.86 1.56 -12.54
C LYS A 40 -3.55 2.13 -13.04
N GLU A 41 -2.95 3.06 -12.30
CA GLU A 41 -1.64 3.64 -12.62
C GLU A 41 -0.46 2.76 -12.20
N LEU A 42 -0.71 1.71 -11.41
CA LEU A 42 0.35 0.78 -11.03
C LEU A 42 0.91 0.07 -12.26
N PRO A 43 2.25 -0.05 -12.39
CA PRO A 43 2.87 -0.77 -13.50
C PRO A 43 2.44 -2.26 -13.53
N GLU A 44 1.99 -2.81 -12.40
CA GLU A 44 1.45 -4.17 -12.28
C GLU A 44 0.04 -4.34 -12.87
N ALA A 45 -0.72 -3.25 -13.04
CA ALA A 45 -2.06 -3.28 -13.60
C ALA A 45 -2.05 -3.52 -15.12
N ASN A 46 -0.93 -3.28 -15.79
CA ASN A 46 -0.76 -3.57 -17.21
C ASN A 46 -0.17 -4.98 -17.42
N PRO A 47 -0.95 -5.96 -17.91
CA PRO A 47 -0.50 -7.34 -18.06
C PRO A 47 0.66 -7.49 -19.07
N LEU A 48 0.75 -6.60 -20.07
CA LEU A 48 1.85 -6.61 -21.04
C LEU A 48 3.17 -6.15 -20.40
N GLN A 49 3.13 -5.07 -19.60
CA GLN A 49 4.30 -4.61 -18.87
C GLN A 49 4.75 -5.64 -17.82
N LEU A 50 3.80 -6.30 -17.16
CA LEU A 50 4.11 -7.38 -16.22
C LEU A 50 4.81 -8.56 -16.90
N ALA A 51 4.33 -8.98 -18.06
CA ALA A 51 4.95 -10.07 -18.83
C ALA A 51 6.38 -9.70 -19.27
N GLU A 52 6.58 -8.48 -19.78
CA GLU A 52 7.89 -7.98 -20.17
C GLU A 52 8.85 -7.91 -18.97
N ARG A 53 8.38 -7.40 -17.82
CA ARG A 53 9.17 -7.34 -16.59
C ARG A 53 9.53 -8.72 -16.05
N ARG A 54 8.62 -9.70 -16.14
CA ARG A 54 8.93 -11.09 -15.78
C ARG A 54 10.06 -11.65 -16.64
N ARG A 55 9.97 -11.48 -17.95
CA ARG A 55 11.03 -11.90 -18.88
C ARG A 55 12.37 -11.22 -18.58
N GLN A 56 12.35 -9.91 -18.35
CA GLN A 56 13.57 -9.17 -17.97
C GLN A 56 14.16 -9.67 -16.65
N ASN A 57 13.32 -9.90 -15.63
CA ASN A 57 13.76 -10.41 -14.34
C ASN A 57 14.33 -11.83 -14.44
N GLU A 58 13.76 -12.69 -15.29
CA GLU A 58 14.30 -14.03 -15.57
C GLU A 58 15.70 -13.95 -16.18
N LEU A 59 15.91 -13.07 -17.17
CA LEU A 59 17.22 -12.86 -17.79
C LEU A 59 18.24 -12.30 -16.81
N ILE A 60 17.85 -11.30 -16.02
CA ILE A 60 18.70 -10.72 -14.97
C ILE A 60 19.07 -11.78 -13.94
N MET A 61 18.11 -12.58 -13.49
CA MET A 61 18.35 -13.63 -12.49
C MET A 61 19.26 -14.72 -13.03
N ALA A 62 19.09 -15.11 -14.30
CA ALA A 62 19.98 -16.04 -14.97
C ALA A 62 21.43 -15.51 -15.02
N ALA A 63 21.60 -14.24 -15.42
CA ALA A 63 22.91 -13.60 -15.48
C ALA A 63 23.57 -13.45 -14.09
N ILE A 64 22.80 -13.08 -13.06
CA ILE A 64 23.29 -13.01 -11.67
C ILE A 64 23.71 -14.39 -11.19
N LYS A 65 22.92 -15.42 -11.47
CA LYS A 65 23.23 -16.80 -11.07
C LYS A 65 24.52 -17.29 -11.73
N GLU A 66 24.65 -17.09 -13.04
CA GLU A 66 25.86 -17.42 -13.79
C GLU A 66 27.07 -16.69 -13.19
N ALA A 67 26.98 -15.36 -13.01
CA ALA A 67 28.05 -14.58 -12.40
C ALA A 67 28.40 -15.04 -10.99
N ALA A 68 27.40 -15.46 -10.19
CA ALA A 68 27.62 -15.93 -8.82
C ALA A 68 28.44 -17.22 -8.75
N GLU A 69 28.27 -18.10 -9.75
CA GLU A 69 28.99 -19.37 -9.88
C GLU A 69 30.42 -19.19 -10.43
N THR A 70 30.77 -18.02 -10.98
CA THR A 70 32.13 -17.74 -11.47
C THR A 70 33.14 -17.49 -10.35
N ASN A 71 34.41 -17.79 -10.62
CA ASN A 71 35.54 -17.46 -9.74
C ASN A 71 35.85 -15.95 -9.67
N GLU A 72 35.28 -15.17 -10.60
CA GLU A 72 35.42 -13.70 -10.63
C GLU A 72 34.44 -13.00 -9.68
N ASN A 73 33.46 -13.74 -9.14
CA ASN A 73 32.52 -13.22 -8.17
C ASN A 73 33.27 -12.60 -6.97
N VAL A 74 32.95 -11.32 -6.74
CA VAL A 74 33.53 -10.51 -5.67
C VAL A 74 33.34 -11.10 -4.27
N ALA A 75 32.29 -11.92 -4.07
CA ALA A 75 32.04 -12.61 -2.81
C ALA A 75 33.12 -13.65 -2.46
N TRP A 76 33.80 -14.22 -3.47
CA TRP A 76 34.89 -15.18 -3.25
C TRP A 76 36.26 -14.51 -3.09
N ARG A 77 36.33 -13.20 -3.33
CA ARG A 77 37.60 -12.46 -3.33
C ARG A 77 38.14 -12.36 -1.91
N GLN A 78 39.31 -12.96 -1.66
CA GLN A 78 39.92 -12.99 -0.32
C GLN A 78 40.52 -11.64 0.13
N LYS A 79 40.85 -10.76 -0.83
CA LYS A 79 41.49 -9.48 -0.54
C LYS A 79 40.45 -8.35 -0.60
N PRO A 80 40.32 -7.52 0.44
CA PRO A 80 39.42 -6.37 0.42
C PRO A 80 39.84 -5.38 -0.67
N TRP A 81 38.87 -4.65 -1.22
CA TRP A 81 39.12 -3.61 -2.20
C TRP A 81 40.14 -2.61 -1.66
N SER A 82 41.21 -2.37 -2.43
CA SER A 82 42.11 -1.26 -2.16
C SER A 82 41.32 0.03 -2.39
N LYS A 83 41.29 0.89 -1.39
CA LYS A 83 40.98 2.31 -1.61
C LYS A 83 42.10 2.97 -2.40
#